data_AF-G0JQL4-F1
#
_entry.id   AF-G0JQL4-F1
#
_cell.length_a   1.000
_cell.length_b   1.000
_cell.length_c   1.000
_cell.angle_alpha   90.00
_cell.angle_beta   90.00
_cell.angle_gamma   90.00
#
_symmetry.space_group_name_H-M   'P 1'
#
loop_
_entity.id
_entity.type
_entity.pdbx_description
1 polymer ?
#
loop_
_entity_poly.entity_id
_entity_poly.type
_entity_poly.pdbx_seq_one_letter_code
_entity_poly.pdbx_strand_id
1 'polypeptide(L)'
;MEWLSELLKHIANSRSFTGAVFVTSGSLLIGPKWFTSYFEVLPKQWIVPTTGALIFSGVLLSFWLTPAAWKLSVKAIFWFPKYFHSRALTEHEEVLMFILADLADESLNLASLNYTTGALLKLEVLALSSSLSRKGLVTINQFSENLVTLSAQGRQRALELKAKRRTAQ
;
A
#
# COMPACT_ATOMS: atom_id res chain seq x y z
N MET A 1 -45.94 -8.96 17.52
CA MET A 1 -45.45 -8.00 16.52
C MET A 1 -44.30 -7.14 17.07
N GLU A 2 -44.31 -6.75 18.35
CA GLU A 2 -43.25 -5.90 18.93
C GLU A 2 -41.88 -6.58 19.05
N TRP A 3 -41.84 -7.87 19.38
CA TRP A 3 -40.59 -8.64 19.52
C TRP A 3 -39.73 -8.65 18.24
N LEU A 4 -40.35 -8.60 17.05
CA LEU A 4 -39.63 -8.56 15.77
C LEU A 4 -38.99 -7.18 15.54
N SER A 5 -39.70 -6.11 15.94
CA SER A 5 -39.20 -4.73 15.83
C SER A 5 -38.03 -4.51 16.79
N GLU A 6 -38.12 -5.02 18.02
CA GLU A 6 -37.02 -4.98 18.99
C GLU A 6 -35.78 -5.73 18.50
N LEU A 7 -35.95 -6.93 17.91
CA LEU A 7 -34.85 -7.67 17.30
C LEU A 7 -34.19 -6.90 16.15
N LEU A 8 -34.98 -6.32 15.24
CA LEU A 8 -34.46 -5.51 14.14
C LEU A 8 -33.66 -4.30 14.65
N LYS A 9 -34.13 -3.67 15.73
CA LYS A 9 -33.46 -2.55 16.38
C LYS A 9 -32.14 -2.98 17.04
N HIS A 10 -32.12 -4.15 17.67
CA HIS A 10 -30.90 -4.72 18.25
C HIS A 10 -29.87 -5.14 17.17
N ILE A 11 -30.32 -5.68 16.05
CA ILE A 11 -29.48 -5.96 14.88
C ILE A 11 -28.86 -4.66 14.38
N ALA A 12 -29.66 -3.62 14.15
CA ALA A 12 -29.15 -2.35 13.63
C ALA A 12 -28.10 -1.69 14.55
N ASN A 13 -28.18 -1.87 15.87
CA ASN A 13 -27.28 -1.22 16.81
C ASN A 13 -26.03 -2.07 17.18
N SER A 14 -26.09 -3.40 17.04
CA SER A 14 -25.00 -4.30 17.46
C SER A 14 -24.26 -4.92 16.28
N ARG A 15 -22.99 -4.51 16.10
CA ARG A 15 -22.10 -5.03 15.05
C ARG A 15 -21.84 -6.53 15.20
N SER A 16 -21.59 -6.99 16.43
CA SER A 16 -21.32 -8.40 16.72
C SER A 16 -22.54 -9.28 16.46
N PHE A 17 -23.73 -8.79 16.79
CA PHE A 17 -24.97 -9.51 16.55
C PHE A 17 -25.30 -9.58 15.05
N THR A 18 -25.14 -8.48 14.31
CA THR A 18 -25.29 -8.46 12.85
C THR A 18 -24.32 -9.42 12.18
N GLY A 19 -23.05 -9.44 12.62
CA GLY A 19 -22.04 -10.37 12.13
C GLY A 19 -22.43 -11.83 12.39
N ALA A 20 -22.90 -12.16 13.58
CA ALA A 20 -23.37 -13.50 13.90
C ALA A 20 -24.55 -13.92 13.02
N VAL A 21 -25.57 -13.06 12.88
CA VAL A 21 -26.74 -13.34 12.00
C VAL A 21 -26.30 -13.54 10.55
N PHE A 22 -25.37 -12.73 10.05
CA PHE A 22 -24.83 -12.86 8.69
C PHE A 22 -24.11 -14.20 8.49
N VAL A 23 -23.21 -14.56 9.42
CA VAL A 23 -22.46 -15.81 9.36
C VAL A 23 -23.39 -17.01 9.47
N THR A 24 -24.30 -17.03 10.45
CA THR A 24 -25.26 -18.13 10.63
C THR A 24 -26.18 -18.27 9.42
N SER A 25 -26.73 -17.18 8.89
CA SER A 25 -27.60 -17.23 7.70
C SER A 25 -26.82 -17.68 6.46
N GLY A 26 -25.57 -17.25 6.32
CA GLY A 26 -24.68 -17.64 5.24
C GLY A 26 -24.31 -19.12 5.31
N SER A 27 -23.94 -19.61 6.50
CA SER A 27 -23.66 -21.02 6.75
C SER A 27 -24.86 -21.91 6.48
N LEU A 28 -26.08 -21.49 6.82
CA LEU A 28 -27.29 -22.28 6.55
C LEU A 28 -27.66 -22.34 5.06
N LEU A 29 -27.38 -21.30 4.28
CA LEU A 29 -27.70 -21.26 2.84
C LEU A 29 -26.59 -21.83 1.96
N ILE A 30 -25.33 -21.63 2.35
CA ILE A 30 -24.15 -22.03 1.57
C ILE A 30 -23.57 -23.35 2.09
N GLY A 31 -23.61 -23.59 3.41
CA GLY A 31 -23.06 -24.78 4.05
C GLY A 31 -23.55 -26.09 3.44
N PRO A 32 -24.86 -26.30 3.21
CA PRO A 32 -25.35 -27.50 2.55
C PRO A 32 -24.82 -27.72 1.12
N LYS A 33 -24.33 -26.68 0.43
CA LYS A 33 -23.74 -26.82 -0.93
C LYS A 33 -22.29 -27.32 -0.92
N TRP A 34 -21.53 -26.97 0.13
CA TRP A 34 -20.10 -27.28 0.23
C TRP A 34 -19.82 -28.43 1.21
N PHE A 35 -20.69 -28.62 2.21
CA PHE A 35 -20.56 -29.61 3.28
C PHE A 35 -21.90 -30.32 3.51
N THR A 36 -22.34 -31.06 2.49
CA THR A 36 -23.59 -31.85 2.50
C THR A 36 -23.68 -32.86 3.65
N SER A 37 -22.55 -33.29 4.21
CA SER A 37 -22.50 -34.25 5.32
C SER A 37 -22.74 -33.64 6.71
N TYR A 38 -22.63 -32.31 6.87
CA TYR A 38 -22.73 -31.64 8.17
C TYR A 38 -23.95 -30.73 8.31
N PHE A 39 -24.59 -30.38 7.19
CA PHE A 39 -25.74 -29.46 7.19
C PHE A 39 -26.94 -30.08 6.49
N GLU A 40 -28.06 -30.14 7.20
CA GLU A 40 -29.35 -30.48 6.60
C GLU A 40 -29.85 -29.34 5.72
N VAL A 41 -30.49 -29.69 4.60
CA VAL A 41 -31.08 -28.72 3.68
C VAL A 41 -32.26 -28.05 4.37
N LEU A 42 -32.27 -26.71 4.38
CA LEU A 42 -33.35 -25.93 4.98
C LEU A 42 -34.71 -26.27 4.33
N PRO A 43 -35.79 -26.37 5.12
CA PRO A 43 -37.14 -26.49 4.58
C PRO A 43 -37.47 -25.29 3.69
N LYS A 44 -38.18 -25.50 2.57
CA LYS A 44 -38.47 -24.46 1.56
C LYS A 44 -39.06 -23.16 2.14
N GLN A 45 -39.85 -23.27 3.21
CA GLN A 45 -40.45 -22.13 3.91
C GLN A 45 -39.46 -21.19 4.62
N TRP A 46 -38.28 -21.69 5.02
CA TRP A 46 -37.26 -20.91 5.73
C TRP A 46 -36.23 -20.26 4.80
N ILE A 47 -36.18 -20.67 3.53
CA ILE A 47 -35.20 -20.14 2.56
C ILE A 47 -35.37 -18.63 2.37
N VAL A 48 -36.60 -18.17 2.19
CA VAL A 48 -36.92 -16.75 1.95
C VAL A 48 -36.54 -15.86 3.15
N PRO A 49 -36.97 -16.14 4.41
CA PRO A 49 -36.59 -15.31 5.54
C PRO A 49 -35.09 -15.35 5.85
N THR A 50 -34.41 -16.50 5.70
CA THR A 50 -32.95 -16.58 5.90
C THR A 50 -32.18 -15.80 4.84
N THR A 51 -32.67 -15.81 3.59
CA THR A 51 -32.07 -15.00 2.52
C THR A 51 -32.25 -13.50 2.78
N GLY A 52 -33.44 -13.10 3.24
CA GLY A 52 -33.70 -11.72 3.66
C GLY A 52 -32.79 -11.27 4.80
N ALA A 53 -32.62 -12.12 5.82
CA ALA A 53 -31.71 -11.87 6.94
C ALA A 53 -30.25 -11.75 6.48
N LEU A 54 -29.80 -12.59 5.53
CA LEU A 54 -28.46 -12.53 4.95
C LEU A 54 -28.20 -11.22 4.19
N ILE A 55 -29.13 -10.83 3.32
CA ILE A 55 -29.00 -9.59 2.53
C ILE A 55 -29.01 -8.37 3.46
N PHE A 56 -29.96 -8.32 4.39
CA PHE A 56 -30.09 -7.20 5.33
C PHE A 56 -28.84 -7.02 6.20
N SER A 57 -28.35 -8.11 6.79
CA SER A 57 -27.13 -8.07 7.61
C SER A 57 -25.87 -7.80 6.78
N GLY A 58 -25.82 -8.27 5.53
CA GLY A 58 -24.71 -8.00 4.60
C GLY A 58 -24.62 -6.52 4.20
N VAL A 59 -25.76 -5.88 3.93
CA VAL A 59 -25.81 -4.43 3.64
C VAL A 59 -25.35 -3.62 4.86
N LEU A 60 -25.85 -3.96 6.05
CA LEU A 60 -25.41 -3.33 7.30
C LEU A 60 -23.90 -3.48 7.53
N LEU A 61 -23.34 -4.68 7.36
CA LEU A 61 -21.90 -4.92 7.48
C LEU A 61 -21.08 -4.14 6.45
N SER A 62 -21.60 -3.97 5.22
CA SER A 62 -20.90 -3.24 4.17
C SER A 62 -20.68 -1.78 4.55
N PHE A 63 -21.68 -1.12 5.16
CA PHE A 63 -21.53 0.24 5.69
C PHE A 63 -20.40 0.37 6.74
N TRP A 64 -20.15 -0.68 7.51
CA TRP A 64 -19.05 -0.71 8.48
C TRP A 64 -17.71 -1.09 7.85
N LEU A 65 -17.70 -1.96 6.85
CA LEU A 65 -16.49 -2.38 6.15
C LEU A 65 -15.90 -1.26 5.29
N THR A 66 -16.70 -0.43 4.63
CA THR A 66 -16.21 0.64 3.75
C THR A 66 -15.18 1.57 4.43
N PRO A 67 -15.45 2.17 5.62
CA PRO A 67 -14.46 3.03 6.28
C PRO A 67 -13.26 2.25 6.85
N ALA A 68 -13.44 0.99 7.25
CA ALA A 68 -12.35 0.16 7.77
C ALA A 68 -11.39 -0.29 6.65
N ALA A 69 -11.95 -0.73 5.52
CA ALA A 69 -11.21 -1.10 4.32
C ALA A 69 -10.45 0.11 3.76
N TRP A 70 -11.06 1.31 3.76
CA TRP A 70 -10.36 2.54 3.36
C TRP A 70 -9.11 2.81 4.21
N LYS A 71 -9.24 2.72 5.54
CA LYS A 71 -8.09 2.92 6.45
C LYS A 71 -7.00 1.87 6.27
N LEU A 72 -7.37 0.61 5.99
CA LEU A 72 -6.42 -0.46 5.71
C LEU A 72 -5.72 -0.26 4.37
N SER A 73 -6.44 0.12 3.32
CA SER A 73 -5.87 0.40 2.00
C SER A 73 -4.91 1.60 2.03
N VAL A 74 -5.28 2.69 2.71
CA VAL A 74 -4.38 3.85 2.87
C VAL A 74 -3.12 3.44 3.64
N LYS A 75 -3.25 2.68 4.74
CA LYS A 75 -2.09 2.16 5.48
C LYS A 75 -1.23 1.21 4.64
N ALA A 76 -1.84 0.35 3.84
CA ALA A 76 -1.13 -0.56 2.95
C ALA A 76 -0.27 0.22 1.94
N ILE A 77 -0.81 1.30 1.35
CA ILE A 77 -0.07 2.18 0.43
C ILE A 77 1.18 2.78 1.10
N PHE A 78 1.10 3.16 2.38
CA PHE A 78 2.26 3.65 3.14
C PHE A 78 3.24 2.55 3.59
N TRP A 79 2.84 1.27 3.59
CA TRP A 79 3.70 0.13 3.93
C TRP A 79 4.41 -0.50 2.72
N PHE A 80 3.98 -0.16 1.50
CA PHE A 80 4.62 -0.62 0.27
C PHE A 80 5.94 0.05 -0.19
N PRO A 81 6.57 1.07 0.47
CA PRO A 81 7.84 1.61 -0.04
C PRO A 81 9.04 0.68 0.19
N LYS A 82 8.86 -0.55 0.71
CA LYS A 82 9.95 -1.51 0.92
C LYS A 82 10.27 -2.43 -0.26
N TYR A 83 9.44 -2.50 -1.30
CA TYR A 83 9.66 -3.44 -2.42
C TYR A 83 10.48 -2.90 -3.59
N PHE A 84 10.82 -1.60 -3.62
CA PHE A 84 11.68 -1.03 -4.67
C PHE A 84 13.19 -1.17 -4.41
N HIS A 85 13.56 -1.84 -3.32
CA HIS A 85 14.95 -2.03 -2.88
C HIS A 85 15.82 -2.89 -3.82
N SER A 86 15.23 -3.51 -4.85
CA SER A 86 15.91 -4.49 -5.72
C SER A 86 16.13 -4.03 -7.16
N ARG A 87 15.70 -2.83 -7.56
CA ARG A 87 15.96 -2.38 -8.94
C ARG A 87 17.43 -1.98 -9.04
N ALA A 88 18.22 -2.78 -9.77
CA ALA A 88 19.61 -2.50 -10.09
C ALA A 88 19.75 -1.04 -10.53
N LEU A 89 20.75 -0.35 -9.98
CA LEU A 89 21.09 0.98 -10.45
C LEU A 89 21.77 0.83 -11.81
N THR A 90 21.42 1.71 -12.74
CA THR A 90 22.18 1.83 -14.00
C THR A 90 23.56 2.41 -13.67
N GLU A 91 24.60 2.13 -14.46
CA GLU A 91 25.96 2.64 -14.20
C GLU A 91 26.00 4.16 -14.00
N HIS A 92 25.19 4.90 -14.76
CA HIS A 92 25.07 6.35 -14.69
C HIS A 92 24.36 6.83 -13.42
N GLU A 93 23.40 6.05 -12.93
CA GLU A 93 22.75 6.31 -11.64
C GLU A 93 23.71 6.05 -10.48
N GLU A 94 24.56 5.02 -10.56
CA GLU A 94 25.59 4.75 -9.55
C GLU A 94 26.62 5.88 -9.44
N VAL A 95 27.06 6.44 -10.59
CA VAL A 95 27.96 7.60 -10.62
C VAL A 95 27.31 8.81 -9.95
N LEU A 96 26.07 9.14 -10.32
CA LEU A 96 25.36 10.27 -9.71
C LEU A 96 25.14 10.06 -8.20
N MET A 97 24.80 8.83 -7.81
CA MET A 97 24.62 8.46 -6.42
C MET A 97 25.97 8.54 -5.66
N PHE A 98 27.10 8.19 -6.29
CA PHE A 98 28.44 8.34 -5.70
C PHE A 98 28.80 9.81 -5.46
N ILE A 99 28.47 10.71 -6.38
CA ILE A 99 28.65 12.17 -6.20
C ILE A 99 27.78 12.66 -5.04
N LEU A 100 26.52 12.23 -4.98
CA LEU A 100 25.61 12.55 -3.87
C LEU A 100 26.09 11.99 -2.53
N ALA A 101 26.74 10.82 -2.53
CA ALA A 101 27.29 10.19 -1.34
C ALA A 101 28.44 10.97 -0.72
N ASP A 102 29.09 11.86 -1.48
CA ASP A 102 30.13 12.76 -0.97
C ASP A 102 29.55 13.97 -0.26
N LEU A 103 28.36 14.39 -0.69
CA LEU A 103 27.59 15.50 -0.16
C LEU A 103 26.50 15.03 0.81
N ALA A 104 26.79 13.99 1.61
CA ALA A 104 25.78 13.16 2.32
C ALA A 104 24.66 13.92 3.09
N ASP A 105 24.95 15.11 3.61
CA ASP A 105 24.00 15.97 4.32
C ASP A 105 23.59 17.25 3.57
N GLU A 106 24.17 17.52 2.41
CA GLU A 106 23.90 18.71 1.60
C GLU A 106 23.00 18.41 0.40
N SER A 107 22.26 19.43 -0.03
CA SER A 107 21.52 19.36 -1.28
C SER A 107 22.47 19.61 -2.46
N LEU A 108 22.56 18.66 -3.38
CA LEU A 108 23.26 18.87 -4.64
C LEU A 108 22.42 19.77 -5.54
N ASN A 109 22.96 20.91 -5.91
CA ASN A 109 22.39 21.74 -6.94
C ASN A 109 22.86 21.23 -8.31
N LEU A 110 21.94 20.64 -9.07
CA LEU A 110 22.20 20.17 -10.41
C LEU A 110 22.62 21.33 -11.32
N ALA A 111 22.04 22.53 -11.17
CA ALA A 111 22.36 23.66 -12.03
C ALA A 111 23.83 24.14 -11.92
N SER A 112 24.52 23.84 -10.83
CA SER A 112 25.95 24.16 -10.66
C SER A 112 26.90 23.09 -11.21
N LEU A 113 26.38 21.96 -11.73
CA LEU A 113 27.23 20.96 -12.39
C LEU A 113 27.72 21.51 -13.74
N ASN A 114 28.98 21.23 -14.06
CA ASN A 114 29.58 21.69 -15.31
C ASN A 114 29.14 20.78 -16.48
N TYR A 115 28.06 21.16 -17.14
CA TYR A 115 27.49 20.44 -18.28
C TYR A 115 28.24 20.66 -19.60
N THR A 116 29.08 21.69 -19.67
CA THR A 116 29.81 22.08 -20.89
C THR A 116 31.03 21.19 -21.16
N THR A 117 31.55 20.52 -20.13
CA THR A 117 32.74 19.64 -20.21
C THR A 117 32.45 18.20 -19.81
N GLY A 118 31.23 17.91 -19.34
CA GLY A 118 30.82 16.57 -18.91
C GLY A 118 30.30 15.72 -20.07
N ALA A 119 30.36 14.40 -19.89
CA ALA A 119 29.78 13.43 -20.84
C ALA A 119 28.23 13.39 -20.82
N LEU A 120 27.58 14.15 -19.93
CA LEU A 120 26.13 14.09 -19.70
C LEU A 120 25.47 15.46 -19.89
N LEU A 121 24.35 15.47 -20.59
CA LEU A 121 23.49 16.62 -20.81
C LEU A 121 22.70 16.96 -19.54
N LYS A 122 22.37 18.24 -19.36
CA LYS A 122 21.52 18.70 -18.23
C LYS A 122 20.20 17.93 -18.12
N LEU A 123 19.58 17.63 -19.26
CA LEU A 123 18.33 16.85 -19.32
C LEU A 123 18.53 15.39 -18.87
N GLU A 124 19.67 14.79 -19.19
CA GLU A 124 19.97 13.41 -18.77
C GLU A 124 20.17 13.35 -17.26
N VAL A 125 20.86 14.34 -16.66
CA VAL A 125 21.02 14.41 -15.21
C VAL A 125 19.68 14.62 -14.49
N LEU A 126 18.78 15.43 -15.05
CA LEU A 126 17.41 15.58 -14.52
C LEU A 126 16.58 14.30 -14.68
N ALA A 127 16.75 13.56 -15.78
CA ALA A 127 16.09 12.28 -15.98
C ALA A 127 16.61 11.22 -14.99
N LEU A 128 17.92 11.20 -14.72
CA LEU A 128 18.55 10.33 -13.73
C LEU A 128 18.10 10.67 -12.31
N SER A 129 18.04 11.95 -11.92
CA SER A 129 17.54 12.35 -10.60
C SER A 129 16.06 12.00 -10.41
N SER A 130 15.25 12.15 -11.47
CA SER A 130 13.85 11.73 -11.48
C SER A 130 13.71 10.20 -11.36
N SER A 131 14.57 9.44 -12.03
CA SER A 131 14.61 7.97 -11.91
C SER A 131 14.98 7.53 -10.48
N LEU A 132 16.00 8.16 -9.88
CA LEU A 132 16.42 7.91 -8.49
C LEU A 132 15.34 8.32 -7.47
N SER A 133 14.65 9.42 -7.72
CA SER A 133 13.51 9.88 -6.91
C SER A 133 12.35 8.88 -6.96
N ARG A 134 12.01 8.38 -8.14
CA ARG A 134 11.01 7.31 -8.31
C ARG A 134 11.41 6.01 -7.61
N LYS A 135 12.71 5.73 -7.47
CA LYS A 135 13.24 4.60 -6.70
C LYS A 135 13.28 4.86 -5.19
N GLY A 136 12.92 6.06 -4.73
CA GLY A 136 12.92 6.44 -3.31
C GLY A 136 14.31 6.68 -2.73
N LEU A 137 15.36 6.73 -3.56
CA LEU A 137 16.75 6.93 -3.11
C LEU A 137 17.08 8.42 -2.92
N VAL A 138 16.31 9.28 -3.56
CA VAL A 138 16.59 10.71 -3.65
C VAL A 138 15.29 11.49 -3.46
N THR A 139 15.37 12.66 -2.85
CA THR A 139 14.25 13.58 -2.70
C THR A 139 14.57 14.86 -3.46
N ILE A 140 13.72 15.17 -4.43
CA ILE A 140 13.77 16.42 -5.19
C ILE A 140 13.02 17.48 -4.39
N ASN A 141 13.61 18.66 -4.23
CA ASN A 141 12.99 19.74 -3.48
C ASN A 141 11.73 20.26 -4.20
N GLN A 142 10.65 20.49 -3.46
CA GLN A 142 9.39 21.02 -3.98
C GLN A 142 9.50 22.45 -4.56
N PHE A 143 10.51 23.23 -4.14
CA PHE A 143 10.72 24.61 -4.57
C PHE A 143 11.72 24.74 -5.72
N SER A 144 12.53 23.70 -5.98
CA SER A 144 13.51 23.71 -7.07
C SER A 144 13.80 22.29 -7.54
N GLU A 145 13.47 22.02 -8.81
CA GLU A 145 13.75 20.74 -9.47
C GLU A 145 15.26 20.44 -9.60
N ASN A 146 16.10 21.46 -9.46
CA ASN A 146 17.54 21.34 -9.51
C ASN A 146 18.15 20.97 -8.15
N LEU A 147 17.41 21.03 -7.04
CA LEU A 147 17.93 20.70 -5.72
C LEU A 147 17.56 19.27 -5.36
N VAL A 148 18.61 18.48 -5.14
CA VAL A 148 18.50 17.03 -4.98
C VAL A 148 19.18 16.62 -3.68
N THR A 149 18.45 15.91 -2.82
CA THR A 149 18.95 15.45 -1.52
C THR A 149 18.83 13.94 -1.41
N LEU A 150 19.73 13.29 -0.67
CA LEU A 150 19.61 11.85 -0.40
C LEU A 150 18.47 11.59 0.60
N SER A 151 17.61 10.61 0.29
CA SER A 151 16.66 10.10 1.26
C SER A 151 17.38 9.25 2.31
N ALA A 152 16.72 8.92 3.41
CA ALA A 152 17.27 7.97 4.41
C ALA A 152 17.67 6.63 3.76
N GLN A 153 16.91 6.18 2.76
CA GLN A 153 17.21 4.95 2.01
C GLN A 153 18.38 5.15 1.04
N GLY A 154 18.46 6.32 0.39
CA GLY A 154 19.58 6.72 -0.46
C GLY A 154 20.91 6.70 0.29
N ARG A 155 20.93 7.22 1.52
CA ARG A 155 22.13 7.24 2.38
C ARG A 155 22.63 5.82 2.70
N GLN A 156 21.73 4.90 3.02
CA GLN A 156 22.11 3.51 3.27
C GLN A 156 22.71 2.86 2.01
N ARG A 157 22.07 3.07 0.84
CA ARG A 157 22.57 2.54 -0.43
C ARG A 157 23.90 3.18 -0.86
N ALA A 158 24.08 4.45 -0.53
CA ALA A 158 25.32 5.19 -0.72
C ALA A 158 26.48 4.61 0.07
N LEU A 159 26.22 4.28 1.32
CA LEU A 159 27.19 3.66 2.20
C LEU A 159 27.60 2.28 1.68
N GLU A 160 26.63 1.46 1.24
CA GLU A 160 26.91 0.16 0.63
C GLU A 160 27.77 0.27 -0.63
N LEU A 161 27.48 1.24 -1.51
CA LEU A 161 28.26 1.48 -2.73
C LEU A 161 29.70 1.95 -2.42
N LYS A 162 29.88 2.87 -1.46
CA LYS A 162 31.21 3.29 -1.00
C LYS A 162 31.97 2.12 -0.36
N ALA A 163 31.31 1.27 0.43
CA ALA A 163 31.92 0.09 1.04
C ALA A 163 32.42 -0.92 -0.01
N LYS A 164 31.60 -1.24 -1.01
CA LYS A 164 31.98 -2.13 -2.12
C LYS A 164 33.19 -1.62 -2.90
N ARG A 165 33.23 -0.32 -3.19
CA ARG A 165 34.34 0.29 -3.92
C ARG A 165 35.64 0.29 -3.11
N ARG A 166 35.55 0.46 -1.79
CA ARG A 166 36.69 0.37 -0.86
C ARG A 166 37.28 -1.04 -0.78
N THR A 167 36.46 -2.08 -0.89
CA THR A 167 36.93 -3.48 -0.88
C THR A 167 37.47 -3.96 -2.24
N ALA A 168 37.21 -3.22 -3.31
CA ALA A 168 37.67 -3.54 -4.67
C ALA A 168 38.99 -2.83 -5.05
N GLN A 169 39.49 -1.96 -4.18
CA GLN A 169 40.83 -1.34 -4.25
C GLN A 169 41.79 -2.11 -3.36
#